data_AF-A0A3R8N894-F1
#
_entry.id   AF-A0A3R8N894-F1
#
_cell.length_a   1.000
_cell.length_b   1.000
_cell.length_c   1.000
_cell.angle_alpha   90.00
_cell.angle_beta   90.00
_cell.angle_gamma   90.00
#
_symmetry.space_group_name_H-M   'P 1'
#
loop_
_entity.id
_entity.type
_entity.pdbx_description
1 polymer ?
#
loop_
_entity_poly.entity_id
_entity_poly.type
_entity_poly.pdbx_seq_one_letter_code
_entity_poly.pdbx_strand_id
1 'polypeptide(L)'
;MRSTLLKLADDLQGSYWFLPSIMVLAAIALAAGMIFADTHAVSGWMDGLPWLYAARPNGARQVLSVISSSMITVAGTVFSVTIAAVVYASGQYGPRLLSNFMSDRGNQVTLGTFIATFVYCLLILRTIRSADEAGAQGGFVPNLALLVGVALALCSIAVLIFFIHHVPRQLHINRVVEDVGDRLLAGIRRRYPDFIGAAAPDRAGDDEPPPIPTAFRLDASAADAANRALIAAPSTGYLQVVEDEALMAFAREHDLVLRLQHQPGDFIQEGRTIVEAWPPERYDEASAASVTKAFAVGSRRTALQDLRFLIDELVEIAGRALSPGVNDPFTALTCLDWLGAACSDLARRQLPPPLRMDADGALRVITHPVTFETYMERGFGALAQYCAGDMVAALGFIRALGAVSLGCDDPGRLRLIGDHGERLVDLARPRLAGFNLEQVILRAAQLRAALAEPDYKRRLRDSAAWFGGTG
;
A
#
# COMPACT_ATOMS: atom_id res chain seq x y z
N MET A 1 3.12 -16.40 -13.34
CA MET A 1 1.63 -16.31 -13.48
C MET A 1 1.03 -15.70 -12.23
N ARG A 2 1.55 -16.02 -11.04
CA ARG A 2 1.09 -15.41 -9.78
C ARG A 2 1.45 -13.93 -9.71
N SER A 3 2.56 -13.48 -10.30
CA SER A 3 3.00 -12.09 -10.41
C SER A 3 1.94 -11.23 -11.09
N THR A 4 1.46 -11.67 -12.25
CA THR A 4 0.45 -10.99 -13.05
C THR A 4 -0.90 -11.01 -12.34
N LEU A 5 -1.24 -12.11 -11.66
CA LEU A 5 -2.47 -12.19 -10.85
C LEU A 5 -2.42 -11.29 -9.61
N LEU A 6 -1.27 -11.20 -8.92
CA LEU A 6 -1.08 -10.31 -7.78
C LEU A 6 -1.14 -8.86 -8.21
N LYS A 7 -0.47 -8.50 -9.32
CA LYS A 7 -0.59 -7.18 -9.94
C LYS A 7 -2.04 -6.88 -10.34
N LEU A 8 -2.70 -7.81 -11.04
CA LEU A 8 -4.08 -7.63 -11.45
C LEU A 8 -5.00 -7.48 -10.24
N ALA A 9 -4.81 -8.27 -9.19
CA ALA A 9 -5.58 -8.15 -7.96
C ALA A 9 -5.34 -6.79 -7.28
N ASP A 10 -4.11 -6.29 -7.25
CA ASP A 10 -3.76 -4.96 -6.73
C ASP A 10 -4.39 -3.84 -7.57
N ASP A 11 -4.30 -3.94 -8.91
CA ASP A 11 -4.91 -3.00 -9.85
C ASP A 11 -6.45 -2.99 -9.75
N LEU A 12 -7.07 -4.16 -9.55
CA LEU A 12 -8.51 -4.29 -9.37
C LEU A 12 -8.98 -3.80 -8.00
N GLN A 13 -8.23 -4.08 -6.92
CA GLN A 13 -8.54 -3.55 -5.59
C GLN A 13 -8.33 -2.04 -5.50
N GLY A 14 -7.32 -1.52 -6.19
CA GLY A 14 -7.07 -0.09 -6.32
C GLY A 14 -8.00 0.62 -7.31
N SER A 15 -8.82 -0.11 -8.06
CA SER A 15 -9.77 0.46 -9.02
C SER A 15 -11.04 0.92 -8.33
N TYR A 16 -11.32 2.21 -8.47
CA TYR A 16 -12.54 2.85 -7.96
C TYR A 16 -13.84 2.21 -8.52
N TRP A 17 -13.78 1.57 -9.68
CA TRP A 17 -14.95 1.05 -10.39
C TRP A 17 -15.22 -0.43 -10.18
N PHE A 18 -14.20 -1.20 -9.79
CA PHE A 18 -14.30 -2.66 -9.78
C PHE A 18 -15.40 -3.17 -8.82
N LEU A 19 -15.39 -2.69 -7.57
CA LEU A 19 -16.40 -3.08 -6.59
C LEU A 19 -17.81 -2.57 -6.97
N PRO A 20 -18.01 -1.29 -7.36
CA PRO A 20 -19.29 -0.85 -7.93
C PRO A 20 -19.80 -1.71 -9.09
N SER A 21 -18.94 -2.11 -10.03
CA SER A 21 -19.34 -2.96 -11.15
C SER A 21 -19.84 -4.34 -10.68
N ILE A 22 -19.18 -4.95 -9.69
CA ILE A 22 -19.65 -6.20 -9.08
C ILE A 22 -21.01 -6.01 -8.42
N MET A 23 -21.22 -4.91 -7.69
CA MET A 23 -22.50 -4.61 -7.04
C MET A 23 -23.63 -4.40 -8.04
N VAL A 24 -23.35 -3.76 -9.18
CA VAL A 24 -24.31 -3.61 -10.28
C VAL A 24 -24.65 -4.97 -10.89
N LEU A 25 -23.67 -5.83 -11.17
CA LEU A 25 -23.92 -7.19 -11.65
C LEU A 25 -24.77 -8.01 -10.65
N ALA A 26 -24.48 -7.89 -9.36
CA ALA A 26 -25.27 -8.50 -8.30
C ALA A 26 -26.71 -7.96 -8.27
N ALA A 27 -26.91 -6.65 -8.45
CA ALA A 27 -28.24 -6.04 -8.54
C ALA A 27 -29.02 -6.49 -9.77
N ILE A 28 -28.36 -6.67 -10.92
CA ILE A 28 -28.97 -7.24 -12.13
C ILE A 28 -29.43 -8.68 -11.87
N ALA A 29 -28.56 -9.51 -11.29
CA ALA A 29 -28.89 -10.88 -10.94
C ALA A 29 -30.03 -10.96 -9.90
N LEU A 30 -30.00 -10.08 -8.90
CA LEU A 30 -31.06 -9.95 -7.89
C LEU A 30 -32.38 -9.56 -8.58
N ALA A 31 -32.39 -8.55 -9.44
CA ALA A 31 -33.59 -8.14 -10.17
C ALA A 31 -34.18 -9.29 -10.99
N ALA A 32 -33.35 -10.02 -11.74
CA ALA A 32 -33.78 -11.19 -12.51
C ALA A 32 -34.36 -12.29 -11.59
N GLY A 33 -33.72 -12.57 -10.46
CA GLY A 33 -34.19 -13.52 -9.46
C GLY A 33 -35.53 -13.11 -8.83
N MET A 34 -35.71 -11.83 -8.50
CA MET A 34 -36.95 -11.31 -7.94
C MET A 34 -38.09 -11.36 -8.97
N ILE A 35 -37.83 -11.00 -10.22
CA ILE A 35 -38.83 -11.11 -11.31
C ILE A 35 -39.22 -12.57 -11.54
N PHE A 36 -38.25 -13.49 -11.52
CA PHE A 36 -38.53 -14.93 -11.63
C PHE A 36 -39.39 -15.42 -10.46
N ALA A 37 -39.07 -14.99 -9.24
CA ALA A 37 -39.86 -15.32 -8.05
C ALA A 37 -41.28 -14.74 -8.14
N ASP A 38 -41.46 -13.47 -8.52
CA ASP A 38 -42.79 -12.84 -8.69
C ASP A 38 -43.62 -13.48 -9.82
N THR A 39 -42.98 -14.13 -10.80
CA THR A 39 -43.69 -14.81 -11.90
C THR A 39 -44.07 -16.26 -11.59
N HIS A 40 -43.33 -16.96 -10.73
CA HIS A 40 -43.52 -18.39 -10.45
C HIS A 40 -44.04 -18.68 -9.03
N ALA A 41 -43.77 -17.82 -8.06
CA ALA A 41 -44.30 -17.96 -6.71
C ALA A 41 -45.69 -17.34 -6.64
N VAL A 42 -46.71 -18.14 -6.36
CA VAL A 42 -48.05 -17.65 -6.04
C VAL A 42 -47.94 -16.89 -4.71
N SER A 43 -48.09 -15.57 -4.76
CA SER A 43 -48.02 -14.63 -3.64
C SER A 43 -49.17 -14.77 -2.63
N GLY A 44 -49.70 -15.98 -2.40
CA GLY A 44 -50.85 -16.21 -1.53
C GLY A 44 -50.61 -15.87 -0.06
N TRP A 45 -49.35 -15.73 0.36
CA TRP A 45 -48.97 -15.24 1.70
C TRP A 45 -49.03 -13.70 1.82
N MET A 46 -48.98 -12.98 0.69
CA MET A 46 -49.06 -11.51 0.65
C MET A 46 -50.50 -10.99 0.64
N ASP A 47 -51.48 -11.85 0.34
CA ASP A 47 -52.91 -11.53 0.45
C ASP A 47 -53.32 -11.16 1.89
N GLY A 48 -52.54 -11.57 2.89
CA GLY A 48 -52.73 -11.24 4.31
C GLY A 48 -52.15 -9.89 4.76
N LEU A 49 -51.43 -9.16 3.90
CA LEU A 49 -50.77 -7.90 4.22
C LEU A 49 -51.32 -6.75 3.34
N PRO A 50 -52.33 -6.00 3.79
CA PRO A 50 -53.04 -5.00 2.99
C PRO A 50 -52.15 -3.88 2.42
N TRP A 51 -51.01 -3.60 3.05
CA TRP A 51 -50.03 -2.61 2.59
C TRP A 51 -49.21 -3.09 1.38
N LEU A 52 -49.03 -4.41 1.20
CA LEU A 52 -48.32 -5.02 0.08
C LEU A 52 -49.21 -5.15 -1.17
N TYR A 53 -50.50 -5.43 -0.99
CA TYR A 53 -51.47 -5.58 -2.09
C TYR A 53 -51.94 -4.23 -2.69
N ALA A 54 -51.66 -3.11 -2.01
CA ALA A 54 -52.16 -1.78 -2.39
C ALA A 54 -51.35 -1.05 -3.48
N ALA A 55 -50.20 -1.56 -3.91
CA ALA A 55 -49.38 -0.89 -4.93
C ALA A 55 -49.97 -1.11 -6.34
N ARG A 56 -50.93 -0.26 -6.74
CA ARG A 56 -51.40 -0.20 -8.14
C ARG A 56 -50.19 -0.02 -9.09
N PRO A 57 -50.24 -0.53 -10.34
CA PRO A 57 -49.13 -0.42 -11.30
C PRO A 57 -48.53 0.98 -11.42
N ASN A 58 -49.39 2.01 -11.40
CA ASN A 58 -48.95 3.41 -11.46
C ASN A 58 -48.20 3.85 -10.19
N GLY A 59 -48.64 3.42 -9.01
CA GLY A 59 -47.96 3.71 -7.74
C GLY A 59 -46.60 3.03 -7.67
N ALA A 60 -46.52 1.75 -8.06
CA ALA A 60 -45.25 1.02 -8.12
C ALA A 60 -44.24 1.67 -9.08
N ARG A 61 -44.70 2.07 -10.27
CA ARG A 61 -43.86 2.82 -11.24
C ARG A 61 -43.38 4.14 -10.67
N GLN A 62 -44.26 4.89 -10.02
CA GLN A 62 -43.92 6.18 -9.43
C GLN A 62 -42.87 6.03 -8.32
N VAL A 63 -43.04 5.06 -7.42
CA VAL A 63 -42.07 4.78 -6.35
C VAL A 63 -40.71 4.40 -6.92
N LEU A 64 -40.66 3.43 -7.86
CA LEU A 64 -39.40 3.00 -8.46
C LEU A 64 -38.73 4.12 -9.28
N SER A 65 -39.52 4.95 -9.97
CA SER A 65 -39.01 6.11 -10.73
C SER A 65 -38.42 7.20 -9.81
N VAL A 66 -39.09 7.48 -8.69
CA VAL A 66 -38.59 8.43 -7.67
C VAL A 66 -37.30 7.89 -7.03
N ILE A 67 -37.26 6.61 -6.65
CA ILE A 67 -36.05 5.99 -6.09
C ILE A 67 -34.92 6.04 -7.12
N SER A 68 -35.18 5.60 -8.35
CA SER A 68 -34.19 5.59 -9.44
C SER A 68 -33.60 6.99 -9.69
N SER A 69 -34.46 8.00 -9.90
CA SER A 69 -34.00 9.37 -10.18
C SER A 69 -33.24 9.99 -8.99
N SER A 70 -33.65 9.68 -7.76
CA SER A 70 -32.95 10.12 -6.55
C SER A 70 -31.58 9.47 -6.43
N MET A 71 -31.47 8.14 -6.67
CA MET A 71 -30.22 7.40 -6.53
C MET A 71 -29.16 7.82 -7.55
N ILE A 72 -29.54 8.07 -8.82
CA ILE A 72 -28.57 8.57 -9.81
C ILE A 72 -28.07 9.97 -9.46
N THR A 73 -28.94 10.81 -8.90
CA THR A 73 -28.59 12.17 -8.46
C THR A 73 -27.62 12.11 -7.28
N VAL A 74 -27.94 11.33 -6.24
CA VAL A 74 -27.09 11.14 -5.07
C VAL A 74 -25.74 10.53 -5.46
N ALA A 75 -25.71 9.55 -6.37
CA ALA A 75 -24.47 8.98 -6.90
C ALA A 75 -23.58 10.06 -7.55
N GLY A 76 -24.18 10.95 -8.35
CA GLY A 76 -23.48 12.07 -8.98
C GLY A 76 -22.93 13.08 -7.96
N THR A 77 -23.70 13.41 -6.92
CA THR A 77 -23.25 14.28 -5.81
C THR A 77 -22.10 13.65 -5.04
N VAL A 78 -22.23 12.39 -4.66
CA VAL A 78 -21.19 11.61 -3.94
C VAL A 78 -19.90 11.56 -4.75
N PHE A 79 -19.99 11.23 -6.05
CA PHE A 79 -18.84 11.24 -6.94
C PHE A 79 -18.16 12.61 -7.00
N SER A 80 -18.93 13.69 -7.12
CA SER A 80 -18.40 15.06 -7.15
C SER A 80 -17.67 15.43 -5.85
N VAL A 81 -18.26 15.10 -4.69
CA VAL A 81 -17.65 15.34 -3.38
C VAL A 81 -16.37 14.52 -3.21
N THR A 82 -16.37 13.24 -3.62
CA THR A 82 -15.17 12.39 -3.57
C THR A 82 -14.04 12.97 -4.42
N ILE A 83 -14.31 13.40 -5.66
CA ILE A 83 -13.28 14.01 -6.52
C ILE A 83 -12.79 15.34 -5.93
N ALA A 84 -13.67 16.17 -5.38
CA ALA A 84 -13.26 17.41 -4.71
C ALA A 84 -12.34 17.13 -3.51
N ALA A 85 -12.65 16.10 -2.69
CA ALA A 85 -11.82 15.67 -1.57
C ALA A 85 -10.44 15.17 -2.04
N VAL A 86 -10.41 14.40 -3.14
CA VAL A 86 -9.18 13.89 -3.77
C VAL A 86 -8.30 15.03 -4.27
N VAL A 87 -8.88 16.03 -4.94
CA VAL A 87 -8.16 17.23 -5.42
C VAL A 87 -7.61 18.03 -4.24
N TYR A 88 -8.40 18.21 -3.18
CA TYR A 88 -7.96 18.88 -1.96
C TYR A 88 -6.78 18.15 -1.31
N ALA A 89 -6.88 16.83 -1.13
CA ALA A 89 -5.83 16.02 -0.52
C ALA A 89 -4.54 16.03 -1.35
N SER A 90 -4.63 15.90 -2.68
CA SER A 90 -3.47 16.01 -3.57
C SER A 90 -2.80 17.39 -3.47
N GLY A 91 -3.62 18.44 -3.37
CA GLY A 91 -3.19 19.82 -3.19
C GLY A 91 -2.59 20.13 -1.82
N GLN A 92 -2.92 19.38 -0.77
CA GLN A 92 -2.38 19.59 0.58
C GLN A 92 -1.21 18.66 0.92
N TYR A 93 -1.25 17.41 0.45
CA TYR A 93 -0.40 16.34 1.00
C TYR A 93 0.48 15.64 -0.03
N GLY A 94 0.22 15.82 -1.33
CA GLY A 94 1.05 15.25 -2.39
C GLY A 94 0.28 14.36 -3.37
N PRO A 95 0.66 14.32 -4.66
CA PRO A 95 -0.05 13.57 -5.68
C PRO A 95 -0.02 12.04 -5.47
N ARG A 96 0.92 11.49 -4.69
CA ARG A 96 1.01 10.02 -4.48
C ARG A 96 -0.17 9.48 -3.66
N LEU A 97 -0.72 10.30 -2.77
CA LEU A 97 -1.87 9.97 -1.93
C LEU A 97 -3.20 9.87 -2.69
N LEU A 98 -3.25 10.39 -3.93
CA LEU A 98 -4.41 10.27 -4.82
C LEU A 98 -4.88 8.82 -4.96
N SER A 99 -3.91 7.90 -5.06
CA SER A 99 -4.19 6.48 -5.23
C SER A 99 -4.84 5.85 -3.99
N ASN A 100 -4.47 6.30 -2.79
CA ASN A 100 -5.03 5.80 -1.53
C ASN A 100 -6.51 6.18 -1.40
N PHE A 101 -6.89 7.42 -1.73
CA PHE A 101 -8.28 7.88 -1.68
C PHE A 101 -9.20 7.14 -2.67
N MET A 102 -8.71 6.85 -3.87
CA MET A 102 -9.48 6.12 -4.89
C MET A 102 -9.63 4.62 -4.56
N SER A 103 -8.70 4.07 -3.78
CA SER A 103 -8.75 2.68 -3.30
C SER A 103 -9.63 2.48 -2.05
N ASP A 104 -10.23 3.57 -1.53
CA ASP A 104 -11.03 3.49 -0.32
C ASP A 104 -12.33 2.68 -0.52
N ARG A 105 -12.48 1.63 0.30
CA ARG A 105 -13.65 0.74 0.25
C ARG A 105 -14.94 1.43 0.64
N GLY A 106 -14.90 2.40 1.55
CA GLY A 106 -16.10 3.14 1.96
C GLY A 106 -16.71 3.91 0.78
N ASN A 107 -15.88 4.62 0.03
CA ASN A 107 -16.28 5.35 -1.18
C ASN A 107 -16.78 4.40 -2.27
N GLN A 108 -16.08 3.29 -2.51
CA GLN A 108 -16.48 2.28 -3.50
C GLN A 108 -17.83 1.63 -3.17
N VAL A 109 -18.05 1.21 -1.92
CA VAL A 109 -19.32 0.62 -1.47
C VAL A 109 -20.45 1.64 -1.54
N THR A 110 -20.17 2.89 -1.16
CA THR A 110 -21.16 3.97 -1.20
C THR A 110 -21.66 4.20 -2.63
N LEU A 111 -20.73 4.46 -3.55
CA LEU A 111 -21.08 4.69 -4.96
C LEU A 111 -21.74 3.45 -5.57
N GLY A 112 -21.18 2.27 -5.30
CA GLY A 112 -21.72 0.98 -5.76
C GLY A 112 -23.16 0.75 -5.29
N THR A 113 -23.50 1.10 -4.05
CA THR A 113 -24.86 0.95 -3.50
C THR A 113 -25.87 1.82 -4.25
N PHE A 114 -25.53 3.09 -4.51
CA PHE A 114 -26.44 4.00 -5.21
C PHE A 114 -26.65 3.59 -6.67
N ILE A 115 -25.58 3.24 -7.39
CA ILE A 115 -25.67 2.80 -8.78
C ILE A 115 -26.40 1.45 -8.87
N ALA A 116 -26.11 0.51 -7.97
CA ALA A 116 -26.77 -0.79 -7.92
C ALA A 116 -28.29 -0.64 -7.66
N THR A 117 -28.69 0.21 -6.70
CA THR A 117 -30.10 0.48 -6.39
C THR A 117 -30.80 1.16 -7.58
N PHE A 118 -30.13 2.12 -8.23
CA PHE A 118 -30.63 2.74 -9.46
C PHE A 118 -30.89 1.72 -10.57
N VAL A 119 -29.90 0.87 -10.88
CA VAL A 119 -30.03 -0.16 -11.93
C VAL A 119 -31.11 -1.17 -11.58
N TYR A 120 -31.16 -1.63 -10.32
CA TYR A 120 -32.21 -2.51 -9.83
C TYR A 120 -33.60 -1.92 -10.09
N CYS A 121 -33.84 -0.69 -9.63
CA CYS A 121 -35.14 -0.03 -9.81
C CYS A 121 -35.52 0.15 -11.28
N LEU A 122 -34.57 0.49 -12.17
CA LEU A 122 -34.83 0.59 -13.61
C LEU A 122 -35.22 -0.75 -14.24
N LEU A 123 -34.55 -1.84 -13.85
CA LEU A 123 -34.87 -3.17 -14.36
C LEU A 123 -36.26 -3.62 -13.93
N ILE A 124 -36.63 -3.40 -12.66
CA ILE A 124 -37.97 -3.72 -12.17
C ILE A 124 -39.02 -2.84 -12.84
N LEU A 125 -38.74 -1.53 -12.99
CA LEU A 125 -39.65 -0.58 -13.63
C LEU A 125 -40.04 -1.03 -15.05
N ARG A 126 -39.08 -1.57 -15.81
CA ARG A 126 -39.30 -2.09 -17.18
C ARG A 126 -40.28 -3.28 -17.22
N THR A 127 -40.44 -4.02 -16.13
CA THR A 127 -41.30 -5.21 -16.09
C THR A 127 -42.76 -4.93 -15.72
N ILE A 128 -43.06 -3.74 -15.17
CA ILE A 128 -44.42 -3.38 -14.74
C ILE A 128 -45.30 -3.13 -15.95
N ARG A 129 -46.39 -3.90 -16.10
CA ARG A 129 -47.39 -3.77 -17.17
C ARG A 129 -48.72 -3.30 -16.59
N SER A 130 -49.32 -2.25 -17.16
CA SER A 130 -50.67 -1.83 -16.75
C SER A 130 -51.73 -2.74 -17.38
N ALA A 131 -52.94 -2.74 -16.83
CA ALA A 131 -54.05 -3.51 -17.41
C ALA A 131 -54.39 -3.06 -18.84
N ASP A 132 -54.21 -1.77 -19.15
CA ASP A 132 -54.43 -1.20 -20.48
C ASP A 132 -53.35 -1.61 -21.49
N GLU A 133 -52.10 -1.83 -21.03
CA GLU A 133 -50.97 -2.24 -21.88
C GLU A 133 -50.89 -3.76 -22.11
N ALA A 134 -51.41 -4.56 -21.18
CA ALA A 134 -51.26 -6.02 -21.17
C ALA A 134 -52.35 -6.77 -21.95
N GLY A 135 -53.42 -6.09 -22.39
CA GLY A 135 -54.53 -6.69 -23.10
C GLY A 135 -55.09 -7.91 -22.36
N ALA A 136 -55.11 -9.09 -23.01
CA ALA A 136 -55.64 -10.33 -22.45
C ALA A 136 -54.80 -10.96 -21.33
N GLN A 137 -53.58 -10.48 -21.06
CA GLN A 137 -52.68 -11.06 -20.04
C GLN A 137 -52.83 -10.43 -18.64
N GLY A 138 -53.62 -9.37 -18.50
CA GLY A 138 -53.82 -8.66 -17.21
C GLY A 138 -52.60 -7.84 -16.76
N GLY A 139 -52.81 -6.86 -15.89
CA GLY A 139 -51.72 -6.05 -15.34
C GLY A 139 -50.77 -6.88 -14.48
N PHE A 140 -49.47 -6.62 -14.56
CA PHE A 140 -48.44 -7.32 -13.79
C PHE A 140 -47.59 -6.31 -13.00
N VAL A 141 -47.53 -6.52 -11.68
CA VAL A 141 -46.69 -5.76 -10.75
C VAL A 141 -45.88 -6.75 -9.91
N PRO A 142 -44.54 -6.76 -10.01
CA PRO A 142 -43.69 -7.62 -9.19
C PRO A 142 -43.56 -7.01 -7.79
N ASN A 143 -44.49 -7.38 -6.91
CA ASN A 143 -44.61 -6.78 -5.57
C ASN A 143 -43.43 -7.14 -4.66
N LEU A 144 -42.89 -8.36 -4.78
CA LEU A 144 -41.73 -8.77 -4.00
C LEU A 144 -40.48 -7.99 -4.45
N ALA A 145 -40.30 -7.82 -5.77
CA ALA A 145 -39.24 -7.00 -6.31
C ALA A 145 -39.37 -5.52 -5.91
N LEU A 146 -40.59 -4.98 -5.84
CA LEU A 146 -40.86 -3.63 -5.35
C LEU A 146 -40.44 -3.46 -3.89
N LEU A 147 -40.80 -4.41 -3.02
CA LEU A 147 -40.42 -4.39 -1.60
C LEU A 147 -38.90 -4.38 -1.42
N VAL A 148 -38.18 -5.21 -2.18
CA VAL A 148 -36.71 -5.20 -2.19
C VAL A 148 -36.17 -3.86 -2.68
N GLY A 149 -36.78 -3.24 -3.70
CA GLY A 149 -36.38 -1.91 -4.18
C GLY A 149 -36.54 -0.83 -3.10
N VAL A 150 -37.62 -0.85 -2.34
CA VAL A 150 -37.83 0.05 -1.20
C VAL A 150 -36.81 -0.22 -0.09
N ALA A 151 -36.53 -1.49 0.23
CA ALA A 151 -35.51 -1.85 1.21
C ALA A 151 -34.11 -1.37 0.80
N LEU A 152 -33.72 -1.53 -0.47
CA LEU A 152 -32.47 -1.01 -1.01
C LEU A 152 -32.40 0.52 -0.94
N ALA A 153 -33.51 1.22 -1.15
CA ALA A 153 -33.58 2.67 -0.98
C ALA A 153 -33.35 3.09 0.48
N LEU A 154 -33.94 2.38 1.45
CA LEU A 154 -33.70 2.63 2.88
C LEU A 154 -32.25 2.34 3.28
N CYS A 155 -31.66 1.24 2.78
CA CYS A 155 -30.24 0.95 2.97
C CYS A 155 -29.36 2.06 2.36
N SER A 156 -29.73 2.59 1.19
CA SER A 156 -29.02 3.69 0.54
C SER A 156 -29.02 4.96 1.41
N ILE A 157 -30.09 5.26 2.14
CA ILE A 157 -30.12 6.38 3.09
C ILE A 157 -29.10 6.16 4.22
N ALA A 158 -29.03 4.95 4.80
CA ALA A 158 -28.04 4.64 5.83
C ALA A 158 -26.60 4.77 5.31
N VAL A 159 -26.35 4.30 4.10
CA VAL A 159 -25.05 4.44 3.42
C VAL A 159 -24.71 5.91 3.13
N LEU A 160 -25.69 6.75 2.79
CA LEU A 160 -25.49 8.19 2.63
C LEU A 160 -25.08 8.86 3.94
N ILE A 161 -25.73 8.53 5.06
CA ILE A 161 -25.36 9.04 6.38
C ILE A 161 -23.94 8.60 6.76
N PHE A 162 -23.60 7.34 6.48
CA PHE A 162 -22.24 6.84 6.63
C PHE A 162 -21.24 7.67 5.81
N PHE A 163 -21.53 7.92 4.53
CA PHE A 163 -20.66 8.68 3.64
C PHE A 163 -20.39 10.10 4.13
N ILE A 164 -21.42 10.79 4.63
CA ILE A 164 -21.31 12.14 5.18
C ILE A 164 -20.34 12.19 6.38
N HIS A 165 -20.27 11.11 7.18
CA HIS A 165 -19.30 11.00 8.28
C HIS A 165 -17.92 10.48 7.84
N HIS A 166 -17.89 9.65 6.79
CA HIS A 166 -16.70 8.97 6.31
C HIS A 166 -15.73 9.92 5.62
N VAL A 167 -16.19 10.69 4.63
CA VAL A 167 -15.30 11.55 3.81
C VAL A 167 -14.55 12.60 4.64
N PRO A 168 -15.18 13.36 5.55
CA PRO A 168 -14.46 14.33 6.36
C PRO A 168 -13.38 13.70 7.25
N ARG A 169 -13.61 12.50 7.78
CA ARG A 169 -12.62 11.80 8.62
C ARG A 169 -11.40 11.36 7.83
N GLN A 170 -11.55 11.09 6.53
CA GLN A 170 -10.42 10.76 5.65
C GLN A 170 -9.58 11.98 5.26
N LEU A 171 -10.14 13.19 5.40
CA LEU A 171 -9.43 14.43 5.13
C LEU A 171 -8.53 14.89 6.30
N HIS A 172 -8.67 14.28 7.49
CA HIS A 172 -7.79 14.60 8.61
C HIS A 172 -6.39 14.00 8.38
N ILE A 173 -5.36 14.86 8.33
CA ILE A 173 -3.97 14.47 8.04
C ILE A 173 -3.46 13.33 8.93
N ASN A 174 -3.81 13.35 10.22
CA ASN A 174 -3.39 12.30 11.16
C ASN A 174 -3.87 10.91 10.74
N ARG A 175 -5.06 10.80 10.13
CA ARG A 175 -5.58 9.52 9.61
C ARG A 175 -4.83 9.03 8.38
N VAL A 176 -4.42 9.95 7.50
CA VAL A 176 -3.65 9.61 6.30
C VAL A 176 -2.26 9.12 6.69
N VAL A 177 -1.60 9.83 7.61
CA VAL A 177 -0.28 9.45 8.12
C VAL A 177 -0.36 8.12 8.89
N GLU A 178 -1.40 7.93 9.70
CA GLU A 178 -1.68 6.66 10.40
C GLU A 178 -1.86 5.50 9.42
N ASP A 179 -2.68 5.64 8.37
CA ASP A 179 -2.89 4.59 7.37
C ASP A 179 -1.59 4.18 6.66
N VAL A 180 -0.80 5.15 6.22
CA VAL A 180 0.49 4.89 5.56
C VAL A 180 1.46 4.21 6.54
N GLY A 181 1.52 4.70 7.79
CA GLY A 181 2.35 4.13 8.85
C GLY A 181 1.98 2.70 9.21
N ASP A 182 0.69 2.41 9.37
CA ASP A 182 0.17 1.07 9.66
C ASP A 182 0.45 0.10 8.51
N ARG A 183 0.26 0.53 7.26
CA ARG A 183 0.60 -0.25 6.08
C ARG A 183 2.09 -0.55 6.01
N LEU A 184 2.95 0.41 6.38
CA LEU A 184 4.40 0.23 6.42
C LEU A 184 4.78 -0.79 7.49
N LEU A 185 4.27 -0.66 8.71
CA LEU A 185 4.53 -1.60 9.80
C LEU A 185 3.99 -3.00 9.49
N ALA A 186 2.79 -3.12 8.93
CA ALA A 186 2.23 -4.39 8.50
C ALA A 186 3.07 -5.02 7.37
N GLY A 187 3.54 -4.20 6.43
CA GLY A 187 4.44 -4.60 5.35
C GLY A 187 5.77 -5.13 5.88
N ILE A 188 6.38 -4.43 6.85
CA ILE A 188 7.62 -4.85 7.53
C ILE A 188 7.40 -6.21 8.21
N ARG A 189 6.36 -6.35 9.03
CA ARG A 189 6.04 -7.62 9.73
C ARG A 189 5.81 -8.78 8.76
N ARG A 190 5.12 -8.54 7.64
CA ARG A 190 4.87 -9.56 6.63
C ARG A 190 6.12 -9.95 5.86
N ARG A 191 6.98 -8.97 5.52
CA ARG A 191 8.17 -9.16 4.69
C ARG A 191 9.35 -9.74 5.46
N TYR A 192 9.44 -9.42 6.75
CA TYR A 192 10.53 -9.74 7.65
C TYR A 192 9.97 -10.29 8.97
N PRO A 193 9.19 -11.38 9.00
CA PRO A 193 8.54 -11.86 10.21
C PRO A 193 9.53 -12.08 11.36
N ASP A 194 9.12 -11.76 12.59
CA ASP A 194 9.88 -12.11 13.79
C ASP A 194 9.97 -13.63 13.85
N PHE A 195 11.18 -14.18 13.95
CA PHE A 195 11.35 -15.61 14.16
C PHE A 195 10.71 -15.98 15.51
N ILE A 196 9.51 -16.57 15.48
CA ILE A 196 9.03 -17.40 16.58
C ILE A 196 9.77 -18.72 16.45
N GLY A 197 10.83 -18.89 17.24
CA GLY A 197 11.75 -20.03 17.18
C GLY A 197 13.20 -19.55 17.21
N ALA A 198 14.10 -20.40 17.72
CA ALA A 198 15.53 -20.08 17.79
C ALA A 198 16.02 -19.56 16.44
N ALA A 199 16.87 -18.53 16.48
CA ALA A 199 17.58 -18.04 15.31
C ALA A 199 18.07 -19.26 14.51
N ALA A 200 17.83 -19.27 13.19
CA ALA A 200 18.58 -20.17 12.33
C ALA A 200 20.03 -20.03 12.79
N PRO A 201 20.71 -21.14 13.16
CA PRO A 201 22.01 -21.06 13.79
C PRO A 201 22.80 -20.10 12.94
N ASP A 202 23.35 -19.07 13.59
CA ASP A 202 24.44 -18.32 13.03
C ASP A 202 25.35 -19.42 12.48
N ARG A 203 25.44 -19.58 11.17
CA ARG A 203 26.48 -20.40 10.55
C ARG A 203 27.77 -19.60 10.71
N ALA A 204 28.09 -19.29 11.96
CA ALA A 204 29.31 -18.81 12.53
C ALA A 204 30.05 -20.01 13.14
N GLY A 205 29.87 -21.20 12.56
CA GLY A 205 30.84 -22.26 12.61
C GLY A 205 31.36 -22.43 11.20
N ASP A 206 32.65 -22.16 10.98
CA ASP A 206 33.60 -22.61 9.96
C ASP A 206 33.15 -22.99 8.51
N ASP A 207 31.91 -22.75 8.11
CA ASP A 207 31.40 -23.00 6.76
C ASP A 207 31.76 -21.78 5.90
N GLU A 208 32.75 -21.96 5.05
CA GLU A 208 33.11 -21.04 3.97
C GLU A 208 31.84 -20.56 3.24
N PRO A 209 31.65 -19.25 3.00
CA PRO A 209 30.47 -18.75 2.30
C PRO A 209 30.27 -19.54 1.00
N PRO A 210 29.01 -19.87 0.63
CA PRO A 210 28.75 -20.71 -0.53
C PRO A 210 29.47 -20.13 -1.75
N PRO A 211 30.20 -20.96 -2.51
CA PRO A 211 31.10 -20.46 -3.54
C PRO A 211 30.31 -19.65 -4.58
N ILE A 212 30.52 -18.33 -4.59
CA ILE A 212 29.94 -17.44 -5.59
C ILE A 212 30.62 -17.76 -6.93
N PRO A 213 29.86 -18.04 -8.01
CA PRO A 213 30.44 -18.31 -9.31
C PRO A 213 31.40 -17.22 -9.75
N THR A 214 32.53 -17.59 -10.37
CA THR A 214 33.59 -16.64 -10.77
C THR A 214 33.03 -15.47 -11.58
N ALA A 215 32.05 -15.73 -12.45
CA ALA A 215 31.37 -14.72 -13.25
C ALA A 215 30.69 -13.61 -12.45
N PHE A 216 30.32 -13.85 -11.18
CA PHE A 216 29.64 -12.90 -10.32
C PHE A 216 30.53 -12.25 -9.25
N ARG A 217 31.80 -12.68 -9.12
CA ARG A 217 32.72 -12.13 -8.12
C ARG A 217 33.21 -10.73 -8.51
N LEU A 218 33.58 -9.93 -7.51
CA LEU A 218 34.11 -8.58 -7.73
C LEU A 218 35.50 -8.58 -8.37
N ASP A 219 36.27 -9.66 -8.15
CA ASP A 219 37.62 -9.88 -8.69
C ASP A 219 37.62 -10.65 -10.03
N ALA A 220 36.45 -10.83 -10.65
CA ALA A 220 36.30 -11.55 -11.91
C ALA A 220 37.06 -10.86 -13.06
N SER A 221 37.71 -11.65 -13.92
CA SER A 221 38.26 -11.14 -15.18
C SER A 221 37.13 -10.72 -16.13
N ALA A 222 37.42 -9.90 -17.13
CA ALA A 222 36.43 -9.53 -18.14
C ALA A 222 35.85 -10.75 -18.90
N ALA A 223 36.64 -11.79 -19.09
CA ALA A 223 36.21 -13.03 -19.73
C ALA A 223 35.24 -13.82 -18.83
N ASP A 224 35.58 -13.97 -17.55
CA ASP A 224 34.70 -14.64 -16.58
C ASP A 224 33.39 -13.87 -16.40
N ALA A 225 33.48 -12.54 -16.33
CA ALA A 225 32.35 -11.65 -16.24
C ALA A 225 31.46 -11.72 -17.50
N ALA A 226 32.00 -11.96 -18.68
CA ALA A 226 31.21 -12.12 -19.90
C ALA A 226 30.51 -13.49 -19.98
N ASN A 227 30.92 -14.46 -19.15
CA ASN A 227 30.39 -15.82 -19.14
C ASN A 227 29.03 -15.91 -18.42
N ARG A 228 28.04 -15.14 -18.87
CA ARG A 228 26.68 -15.07 -18.30
C ARG A 228 25.65 -14.92 -19.41
N ALA A 229 24.51 -15.59 -19.25
CA ALA A 229 23.36 -15.34 -20.10
C ALA A 229 22.60 -14.12 -19.58
N LEU A 230 22.29 -13.17 -20.48
CA LEU A 230 21.60 -11.93 -20.13
C LEU A 230 20.13 -12.03 -20.50
N ILE A 231 19.26 -11.83 -19.52
CA ILE A 231 17.81 -11.88 -19.69
C ILE A 231 17.32 -10.43 -19.69
N ALA A 232 16.80 -9.99 -20.84
CA ALA A 232 16.32 -8.63 -21.02
C ALA A 232 14.93 -8.42 -20.38
N ALA A 233 14.68 -7.20 -19.93
CA ALA A 233 13.37 -6.76 -19.47
C ALA A 233 12.38 -6.76 -20.65
N PRO A 234 11.18 -7.34 -20.48
CA PRO A 234 10.20 -7.47 -21.55
C PRO A 234 9.44 -6.16 -21.85
N SER A 235 9.54 -5.15 -20.98
CA SER A 235 8.82 -3.89 -21.11
C SER A 235 9.43 -2.81 -20.21
N THR A 236 9.19 -1.55 -20.54
CA THR A 236 9.60 -0.39 -19.72
C THR A 236 8.56 -0.06 -18.64
N GLY A 237 9.01 0.22 -17.40
CA GLY A 237 8.14 0.64 -16.31
C GLY A 237 8.73 0.36 -14.92
N TYR A 238 7.92 0.48 -13.88
CA TYR A 238 8.29 0.11 -12.51
C TYR A 238 8.11 -1.38 -12.27
N LEU A 239 9.14 -2.04 -11.74
CA LEU A 239 9.03 -3.42 -11.28
C LEU A 239 8.14 -3.45 -10.02
N GLN A 240 6.97 -4.08 -10.09
CA GLN A 240 6.00 -4.11 -8.99
C GLN A 240 6.05 -5.41 -8.19
N VAL A 241 6.28 -6.54 -8.88
CA VAL A 241 6.31 -7.88 -8.27
C VAL A 241 7.47 -8.69 -8.81
N VAL A 242 8.16 -9.39 -7.92
CA VAL A 242 9.10 -10.48 -8.19
C VAL A 242 8.58 -11.75 -7.47
N GLU A 243 8.42 -12.83 -8.21
CA GLU A 243 8.08 -14.16 -7.66
C GLU A 243 9.36 -14.89 -7.22
N ASP A 244 9.85 -14.59 -6.01
CA ASP A 244 11.06 -15.21 -5.43
C ASP A 244 11.04 -16.75 -5.52
N GLU A 245 9.93 -17.39 -5.15
CA GLU A 245 9.76 -18.86 -5.19
C GLU A 245 9.83 -19.43 -6.61
N ALA A 246 9.26 -18.72 -7.60
CA ALA A 246 9.28 -19.19 -8.98
C ALA A 246 10.71 -19.11 -9.56
N LEU A 247 11.45 -18.05 -9.21
CA LEU A 247 12.86 -17.89 -9.59
C LEU A 247 13.75 -18.94 -8.92
N MET A 248 13.51 -19.24 -7.64
CA MET A 248 14.22 -20.32 -6.93
C MET A 248 13.95 -21.69 -7.53
N ALA A 249 12.69 -22.01 -7.81
CA ALA A 249 12.30 -23.27 -8.43
C ALA A 249 12.93 -23.43 -9.83
N PHE A 250 12.86 -22.38 -10.65
CA PHE A 250 13.49 -22.36 -11.98
C PHE A 250 15.01 -22.53 -11.90
N ALA A 251 15.68 -21.79 -11.01
CA ALA A 251 17.12 -21.90 -10.81
C ALA A 251 17.53 -23.32 -10.35
N ARG A 252 16.71 -23.97 -9.52
CA ARG A 252 16.93 -25.34 -9.06
C ARG A 252 16.73 -26.36 -10.18
N GLU A 253 15.64 -26.24 -10.95
CA GLU A 253 15.28 -27.16 -12.04
C GLU A 253 16.36 -27.19 -13.14
N HIS A 254 16.92 -26.04 -13.49
CA HIS A 254 17.92 -25.90 -14.54
C HIS A 254 19.37 -25.88 -14.02
N ASP A 255 19.56 -26.08 -12.71
CA ASP A 255 20.85 -26.00 -12.02
C ASP A 255 21.65 -24.71 -12.36
N LEU A 256 20.97 -23.57 -12.21
CA LEU A 256 21.45 -22.22 -12.47
C LEU A 256 21.63 -21.40 -11.18
N VAL A 257 22.42 -20.34 -11.30
CA VAL A 257 22.51 -19.20 -10.38
C VAL A 257 21.99 -17.96 -11.11
N LEU A 258 20.93 -17.35 -10.58
CA LEU A 258 20.33 -16.14 -11.13
C LEU A 258 20.73 -14.92 -10.30
N ARG A 259 21.31 -13.89 -10.93
CA ARG A 259 21.56 -12.59 -10.31
C ARG A 259 20.53 -11.58 -10.76
N LEU A 260 19.73 -11.09 -9.82
CA LEU A 260 18.72 -10.05 -10.07
C LEU A 260 19.40 -8.68 -10.09
N GLN A 261 19.14 -7.90 -11.13
CA GLN A 261 19.72 -6.55 -11.29
C GLN A 261 18.85 -5.45 -10.68
N HIS A 262 17.57 -5.73 -10.46
CA HIS A 262 16.59 -4.76 -9.98
C HIS A 262 15.72 -5.35 -8.87
N GLN A 263 15.13 -4.48 -8.07
CA GLN A 263 14.20 -4.82 -6.99
C GLN A 263 12.81 -4.25 -7.26
N PRO A 264 11.75 -4.79 -6.62
CA PRO A 264 10.44 -4.16 -6.62
C PRO A 264 10.54 -2.69 -6.19
N GLY A 265 10.03 -1.78 -7.03
CA GLY A 265 10.10 -0.33 -6.90
C GLY A 265 11.02 0.36 -7.89
N ASP A 266 11.96 -0.38 -8.49
CA ASP A 266 12.93 0.20 -9.42
C ASP A 266 12.31 0.37 -10.82
N PHE A 267 12.77 1.40 -11.55
CA PHE A 267 12.36 1.62 -12.93
C PHE A 267 13.28 0.85 -13.87
N ILE A 268 12.69 0.01 -14.72
CA ILE A 268 13.40 -0.79 -15.71
C ILE A 268 13.08 -0.31 -17.13
N GLN A 269 14.03 -0.49 -18.03
CA GLN A 269 13.91 -0.16 -19.46
C GLN A 269 13.87 -1.44 -20.27
N GLU A 270 12.97 -1.51 -21.24
CA GLU A 270 12.87 -2.61 -22.20
C GLU A 270 14.22 -2.87 -22.88
N GLY A 271 14.58 -4.15 -23.05
CA GLY A 271 15.84 -4.55 -23.66
C GLY A 271 17.07 -4.47 -22.74
N ARG A 272 16.98 -3.86 -21.55
CA ARG A 272 18.06 -3.89 -20.55
C ARG A 272 18.03 -5.19 -19.73
N THR A 273 19.19 -5.64 -19.28
CA THR A 273 19.30 -6.84 -18.44
C THR A 273 18.55 -6.67 -17.12
N ILE A 274 17.61 -7.57 -16.84
CA ILE A 274 16.90 -7.66 -15.56
C ILE A 274 17.42 -8.83 -14.70
N VAL A 275 17.90 -9.89 -15.34
CA VAL A 275 18.51 -11.07 -14.70
C VAL A 275 19.75 -11.49 -15.48
N GLU A 276 20.81 -11.84 -14.76
CA GLU A 276 21.96 -12.57 -15.32
C GLU A 276 21.89 -14.03 -14.84
N ALA A 277 22.05 -14.99 -15.74
CA ALA A 277 22.04 -16.41 -15.43
C ALA A 277 23.42 -17.04 -15.66
N TRP A 278 23.82 -17.94 -14.76
CA TRP A 278 25.06 -18.71 -14.85
C TRP A 278 24.83 -20.17 -14.45
N PRO A 279 25.50 -21.16 -15.08
CA PRO A 279 26.33 -21.01 -16.28
C PRO A 279 25.47 -20.81 -17.55
N PRO A 280 25.93 -20.05 -18.56
CA PRO A 280 25.10 -19.70 -19.72
C PRO A 280 24.68 -20.91 -20.57
N GLU A 281 25.45 -22.00 -20.57
CA GLU A 281 25.16 -23.20 -21.37
C GLU A 281 23.95 -23.98 -20.86
N ARG A 282 23.57 -23.77 -19.59
CA ARG A 282 22.39 -24.39 -18.97
C ARG A 282 21.14 -23.53 -19.10
N TYR A 283 21.31 -22.33 -19.64
CA TYR A 283 20.22 -21.43 -19.91
C TYR A 283 19.80 -21.57 -21.38
N ASP A 284 18.53 -21.92 -21.61
CA ASP A 284 17.94 -21.92 -22.95
C ASP A 284 17.06 -20.68 -23.17
N GLU A 285 16.96 -20.22 -24.42
CA GLU A 285 16.21 -19.01 -24.78
C GLU A 285 14.68 -19.23 -24.68
N ALA A 286 14.22 -20.47 -24.79
CA ALA A 286 12.82 -20.85 -24.58
C ALA A 286 12.37 -20.60 -23.11
N SER A 287 13.30 -20.71 -22.18
CA SER A 287 13.13 -20.53 -20.74
C SER A 287 13.19 -19.06 -20.31
N ALA A 288 13.64 -18.16 -21.19
CA ALA A 288 13.59 -16.70 -20.97
C ALA A 288 12.16 -16.24 -20.65
N ALA A 289 11.17 -16.82 -21.32
CA ALA A 289 9.76 -16.53 -21.10
C ALA A 289 9.30 -16.94 -19.69
N SER A 290 9.86 -18.01 -19.13
CA SER A 290 9.52 -18.47 -17.78
C SER A 290 10.10 -17.55 -16.71
N VAL A 291 11.37 -17.13 -16.87
CA VAL A 291 12.01 -16.18 -15.94
C VAL A 291 11.34 -14.82 -16.01
N THR A 292 11.10 -14.27 -17.20
CA THR A 292 10.46 -12.96 -17.36
C THR A 292 9.02 -12.93 -16.81
N LYS A 293 8.28 -14.04 -16.87
CA LYS A 293 6.95 -14.17 -16.22
C LYS A 293 6.97 -14.08 -14.70
N ALA A 294 8.14 -14.25 -14.06
CA ALA A 294 8.29 -14.03 -12.62
C ALA A 294 8.28 -12.55 -12.23
N PHE A 295 8.40 -11.63 -13.20
CA PHE A 295 8.41 -10.19 -13.00
C PHE A 295 7.09 -9.58 -13.47
N ALA A 296 6.49 -8.69 -12.66
CA ALA A 296 5.38 -7.85 -13.09
C ALA A 296 5.82 -6.40 -13.16
N VAL A 297 5.67 -5.79 -14.34
CA VAL A 297 6.05 -4.40 -14.62
C VAL A 297 4.79 -3.56 -14.78
N GLY A 298 4.73 -2.38 -14.18
CA GLY A 298 3.60 -1.45 -14.28
C GLY A 298 4.04 -0.01 -14.56
N SER A 299 3.10 0.84 -14.99
CA SER A 299 3.37 2.25 -15.31
C SER A 299 3.62 3.13 -14.07
N ARG A 300 3.27 2.64 -12.89
CA ARG A 300 3.40 3.34 -11.61
C ARG A 300 4.06 2.45 -10.57
N ARG A 301 4.77 3.05 -9.63
CA ARG A 301 5.30 2.39 -8.45
C ARG A 301 4.18 2.10 -7.45
N THR A 302 4.27 0.99 -6.72
CA THR A 302 3.25 0.57 -5.74
C THR A 302 3.90 0.06 -4.46
N ALA A 303 3.13 0.02 -3.36
CA ALA A 303 3.58 -0.51 -2.08
C ALA A 303 3.59 -2.06 -2.00
N LEU A 304 3.19 -2.76 -3.07
CA LEU A 304 2.86 -4.19 -3.04
C LEU A 304 4.03 -5.07 -2.55
N GLN A 305 5.24 -4.79 -3.02
CA GLN A 305 6.49 -5.42 -2.55
C GLN A 305 7.59 -4.39 -2.23
N ASP A 306 7.25 -3.11 -2.19
CA ASP A 306 8.20 -2.04 -2.00
C ASP A 306 7.85 -1.14 -0.81
N LEU A 307 8.42 -1.48 0.36
CA LEU A 307 8.27 -0.69 1.58
C LEU A 307 8.85 0.72 1.44
N ARG A 308 9.81 0.91 0.54
CA ARG A 308 10.44 2.21 0.29
C ARG A 308 9.43 3.21 -0.29
N PHE A 309 8.38 2.72 -0.95
CA PHE A 309 7.31 3.57 -1.47
C PHE A 309 6.49 4.21 -0.33
N LEU A 310 6.16 3.43 0.71
CA LEU A 310 5.41 3.95 1.87
C LEU A 310 6.25 4.93 2.70
N ILE A 311 7.57 4.68 2.79
CA ILE A 311 8.50 5.65 3.39
C ILE A 311 8.50 6.95 2.58
N ASP A 312 8.58 6.88 1.24
CA ASP A 312 8.53 8.08 0.40
C ASP A 312 7.22 8.85 0.55
N GLU A 313 6.08 8.18 0.77
CA GLU A 313 4.80 8.85 1.07
C GLU A 313 4.87 9.64 2.39
N LEU A 314 5.41 9.06 3.47
CA LEU A 314 5.60 9.77 4.75
C LEU A 314 6.58 10.94 4.61
N VAL A 315 7.66 10.76 3.84
CA VAL A 315 8.66 11.79 3.57
C VAL A 315 8.04 12.94 2.76
N GLU A 316 7.19 12.63 1.78
CA GLU A 316 6.51 13.64 0.96
C GLU A 316 5.53 14.48 1.79
N ILE A 317 4.76 13.85 2.68
CA ILE A 317 3.86 14.55 3.61
C ILE A 317 4.66 15.46 4.54
N ALA A 318 5.70 14.93 5.20
CA ALA A 318 6.52 15.70 6.14
C ALA A 318 7.29 16.84 5.48
N GLY A 319 7.93 16.59 4.33
CA GLY A 319 8.65 17.60 3.57
C GLY A 319 7.74 18.72 3.07
N ARG A 320 6.50 18.39 2.69
CA ARG A 320 5.50 19.40 2.30
C ARG A 320 4.98 20.20 3.49
N ALA A 321 4.72 19.54 4.63
CA ALA A 321 4.33 20.21 5.86
C ALA A 321 5.39 21.22 6.32
N LEU A 322 6.67 20.89 6.19
CA LEU A 322 7.81 21.77 6.51
C LEU A 322 8.16 22.77 5.41
N SER A 323 7.46 22.76 4.28
CA SER A 323 7.71 23.73 3.21
C SER A 323 7.33 25.14 3.64
N PRO A 324 7.98 26.21 3.12
CA PRO A 324 7.67 27.58 3.49
C PRO A 324 6.21 28.01 3.28
N GLY A 325 5.48 27.33 2.39
CA GLY A 325 4.09 27.63 2.09
C GLY A 325 3.08 27.02 3.08
N VAL A 326 3.47 26.00 3.86
CA VAL A 326 2.59 25.33 4.84
C VAL A 326 3.06 25.62 6.27
N ASN A 327 4.35 25.38 6.54
CA ASN A 327 4.99 25.63 7.83
C ASN A 327 4.27 24.97 9.03
N ASP A 328 3.96 23.69 8.90
CA ASP A 328 3.32 22.86 9.94
C ASP A 328 4.29 21.79 10.47
N PRO A 329 5.10 22.10 11.50
CA PRO A 329 6.03 21.14 12.08
C PRO A 329 5.34 19.98 12.80
N PHE A 330 4.09 20.11 13.27
CA PHE A 330 3.41 19.06 14.03
C PHE A 330 2.96 17.88 13.15
N THR A 331 2.54 18.15 11.92
CA THR A 331 2.31 17.09 10.92
C THR A 331 3.62 16.35 10.61
N ALA A 332 4.74 17.06 10.50
CA ALA A 332 6.04 16.45 10.27
C ALA A 332 6.51 15.60 11.47
N LEU A 333 6.27 16.06 12.70
CA LEU A 333 6.51 15.26 13.91
C LEU A 333 5.75 13.93 13.88
N THR A 334 4.47 13.97 13.49
CA THR A 334 3.66 12.75 13.38
C THR A 334 4.28 11.78 12.38
N CYS A 335 4.70 12.27 11.20
CA CYS A 335 5.37 11.42 10.20
C CYS A 335 6.70 10.85 10.71
N LEU A 336 7.49 11.64 11.46
CA LEU A 336 8.74 11.20 12.07
C LEU A 336 8.51 10.12 13.14
N ASP A 337 7.42 10.20 13.90
CA ASP A 337 7.07 9.18 14.90
C ASP A 337 6.75 7.84 14.20
N TRP A 338 6.00 7.86 13.08
CA TRP A 338 5.72 6.64 12.29
C TRP A 338 6.97 6.09 11.58
N LEU A 339 7.81 6.95 11.01
CA LEU A 339 9.10 6.55 10.42
C LEU A 339 10.03 5.96 11.50
N GLY A 340 10.07 6.57 12.67
CA GLY A 340 10.82 6.09 13.83
C GLY A 340 10.32 4.73 14.29
N ALA A 341 9.01 4.52 14.38
CA ALA A 341 8.43 3.22 14.72
C ALA A 341 8.80 2.14 13.69
N ALA A 342 8.67 2.45 12.39
CA ALA A 342 9.03 1.54 11.32
C ALA A 342 10.52 1.17 11.31
N CYS A 343 11.40 2.17 11.47
CA CYS A 343 12.85 1.93 11.54
C CYS A 343 13.25 1.20 12.83
N SER A 344 12.58 1.46 13.96
CA SER A 344 12.78 0.71 15.21
C SER A 344 12.43 -0.77 15.03
N ASP A 345 11.36 -1.05 14.29
CA ASP A 345 10.96 -2.43 13.98
C ASP A 345 11.97 -3.11 13.05
N LEU A 346 12.42 -2.42 11.99
CA LEU A 346 13.48 -2.90 11.11
C LEU A 346 14.81 -3.12 11.84
N ALA A 347 15.15 -2.26 12.81
CA ALA A 347 16.39 -2.33 13.56
C ALA A 347 16.52 -3.62 14.39
N ARG A 348 15.41 -4.23 14.78
CA ARG A 348 15.35 -5.51 15.52
C ARG A 348 15.35 -6.75 14.62
N ARG A 349 15.14 -6.56 13.32
CA ARG A 349 14.94 -7.66 12.36
C ARG A 349 16.25 -7.97 11.62
N GLN A 350 16.44 -9.25 11.33
CA GLN A 350 17.46 -9.71 10.38
C GLN A 350 16.90 -9.53 8.96
N LEU A 351 17.55 -8.66 8.19
CA LEU A 351 17.19 -8.47 6.79
C LEU A 351 17.79 -9.62 5.98
N PRO A 352 17.05 -10.19 5.00
CA PRO A 352 17.51 -11.36 4.27
C PRO A 352 18.86 -11.12 3.60
N PRO A 353 19.80 -12.09 3.66
CA PRO A 353 21.05 -11.96 2.95
C PRO A 353 20.83 -11.87 1.44
N PRO A 354 21.77 -11.24 0.71
CA PRO A 354 21.69 -11.13 -0.74
C PRO A 354 21.73 -12.49 -1.43
N LEU A 355 22.46 -13.46 -0.86
CA LEU A 355 22.62 -14.81 -1.36
C LEU A 355 21.48 -15.70 -0.86
N ARG A 356 20.76 -16.35 -1.78
CA ARG A 356 19.65 -17.26 -1.48
C ARG A 356 20.00 -18.66 -1.93
N MET A 357 19.91 -19.59 -0.98
CA MET A 357 20.19 -21.00 -1.19
C MET A 357 18.89 -21.80 -1.25
N ASP A 358 18.92 -22.93 -1.96
CA ASP A 358 17.83 -23.89 -1.92
C ASP A 358 17.92 -24.83 -0.70
N ALA A 359 17.00 -25.78 -0.61
CA ALA A 359 16.93 -26.75 0.49
C ALA A 359 18.17 -27.66 0.60
N ASP A 360 18.94 -27.82 -0.48
CA ASP A 360 20.16 -28.63 -0.51
C ASP A 360 21.41 -27.80 -0.22
N GLY A 361 21.25 -26.50 0.07
CA GLY A 361 22.35 -25.59 0.37
C GLY A 361 23.06 -25.02 -0.87
N ALA A 362 22.55 -25.27 -2.07
CA ALA A 362 23.13 -24.71 -3.30
C ALA A 362 22.71 -23.25 -3.49
N LEU A 363 23.64 -22.37 -3.85
CA LEU A 363 23.32 -20.99 -4.22
C LEU A 363 22.45 -20.98 -5.49
N ARG A 364 21.30 -20.30 -5.44
CA ARG A 364 20.35 -20.23 -6.57
C ARG A 364 20.04 -18.81 -7.02
N VAL A 365 19.91 -17.88 -6.09
CA VAL A 365 19.57 -16.49 -6.42
C VAL A 365 20.48 -15.51 -5.68
N ILE A 366 21.04 -14.56 -6.42
CA ILE A 366 21.78 -13.41 -5.90
C ILE A 366 20.88 -12.19 -6.09
N THR A 367 20.42 -11.63 -4.99
CA THR A 367 19.58 -10.43 -4.96
C THR A 367 20.41 -9.20 -4.62
N HIS A 368 19.98 -8.03 -5.09
CA HIS A 368 20.39 -6.80 -4.43
C HIS A 368 19.70 -6.78 -3.05
N PRO A 369 20.39 -6.56 -1.93
CA PRO A 369 19.74 -6.47 -0.62
C PRO A 369 19.23 -5.04 -0.38
N VAL A 370 18.05 -4.90 0.25
CA VAL A 370 17.67 -3.61 0.85
C VAL A 370 18.22 -3.60 2.27
N THR A 371 19.16 -2.71 2.55
CA THR A 371 19.80 -2.63 3.87
C THR A 371 19.03 -1.73 4.82
N PHE A 372 19.31 -1.85 6.11
CA PHE A 372 18.81 -0.92 7.12
C PHE A 372 19.22 0.53 6.77
N GLU A 373 20.44 0.72 6.29
CA GLU A 373 20.95 2.00 5.78
C GLU A 373 20.10 2.56 4.65
N THR A 374 19.67 1.72 3.70
CA THR A 374 18.80 2.17 2.60
C THR A 374 17.47 2.72 3.12
N TYR A 375 16.89 2.11 4.15
CA TYR A 375 15.66 2.61 4.78
C TYR A 375 15.87 3.90 5.56
N MET A 376 16.96 3.98 6.34
CA MET A 376 17.33 5.17 7.10
C MET A 376 17.62 6.37 6.20
N GLU A 377 18.39 6.17 5.12
CA GLU A 377 18.70 7.24 4.17
C GLU A 377 17.44 7.73 3.44
N ARG A 378 16.54 6.82 3.10
CA ARG A 378 15.30 7.17 2.40
C ARG A 378 14.29 7.90 3.27
N GLY A 379 14.20 7.56 4.55
CA GLY A 379 13.34 8.26 5.52
C GLY A 379 14.02 9.48 6.13
N PHE A 380 14.99 9.23 7.02
CA PHE A 380 15.70 10.26 7.77
C PHE A 380 16.67 11.06 6.90
N GLY A 381 17.43 10.42 6.00
CA GLY A 381 18.34 11.14 5.10
C GLY A 381 17.62 12.17 4.22
N ALA A 382 16.51 11.77 3.59
CA ALA A 382 15.69 12.65 2.76
C ALA A 382 15.05 13.80 3.56
N LEU A 383 14.59 13.54 4.80
CA LEU A 383 13.95 14.54 5.66
C LEU A 383 14.92 15.48 6.36
N ALA A 384 16.19 15.12 6.51
CA ALA A 384 17.16 15.91 7.26
C ALA A 384 17.23 17.37 6.77
N GLN A 385 17.19 17.57 5.45
CA GLN A 385 17.20 18.92 4.86
C GLN A 385 15.93 19.73 5.20
N TYR A 386 14.77 19.10 5.38
CA TYR A 386 13.54 19.80 5.72
C TYR A 386 13.51 20.12 7.22
N CYS A 387 13.82 19.12 8.05
CA CYS A 387 13.85 19.27 9.50
C CYS A 387 14.92 20.27 9.98
N ALA A 388 16.07 20.35 9.30
CA ALA A 388 17.15 21.25 9.68
C ALA A 388 16.78 22.76 9.67
N GLY A 389 15.71 23.14 8.97
CA GLY A 389 15.23 24.52 8.91
C GLY A 389 14.29 24.93 10.06
N ASP A 390 13.84 23.97 10.89
CA ASP A 390 12.86 24.21 11.94
C ASP A 390 13.29 23.50 13.23
N MET A 391 13.36 24.24 14.34
CA MET A 391 13.82 23.68 15.62
C MET A 391 12.93 22.54 16.11
N VAL A 392 11.62 22.67 16.00
CA VAL A 392 10.66 21.68 16.51
C VAL A 392 10.82 20.37 15.73
N ALA A 393 10.87 20.46 14.41
CA ALA A 393 11.10 19.31 13.53
C ALA A 393 12.47 18.66 13.75
N ALA A 394 13.53 19.46 13.90
CA ALA A 394 14.88 18.95 14.17
C ALA A 394 14.97 18.19 15.50
N LEU A 395 14.34 18.70 16.56
CA LEU A 395 14.28 18.01 17.85
C LEU A 395 13.46 16.72 17.75
N GLY A 396 12.35 16.73 17.02
CA GLY A 396 11.55 15.53 16.74
C GLY A 396 12.31 14.47 15.94
N PHE A 397 13.12 14.89 14.97
CA PHE A 397 13.97 14.01 14.18
C PHE A 397 14.99 13.30 15.08
N ILE A 398 15.68 14.06 15.94
CA ILE A 398 16.66 13.51 16.89
C ILE A 398 15.97 12.60 17.93
N ARG A 399 14.75 12.94 18.36
CA ARG A 399 13.91 12.09 19.22
C ARG A 399 13.60 10.75 18.54
N ALA A 400 13.15 10.77 17.30
CA ALA A 400 12.84 9.57 16.53
C ALA A 400 14.08 8.70 16.29
N LEU A 401 15.25 9.29 16.01
CA LEU A 401 16.52 8.53 15.97
C LEU A 401 16.84 7.85 17.31
N GLY A 402 16.64 8.56 18.42
CA GLY A 402 16.77 7.99 19.76
C GLY A 402 15.82 6.81 19.98
N ALA A 403 14.56 6.92 19.55
CA ALA A 403 13.61 5.80 19.61
C ALA A 403 14.07 4.59 18.80
N VAL A 404 14.57 4.80 17.57
CA VAL A 404 15.15 3.74 16.72
C VAL A 404 16.31 3.04 17.43
N SER A 405 17.19 3.81 18.08
CA SER A 405 18.35 3.23 18.77
C SER A 405 17.96 2.32 19.94
N LEU A 406 16.83 2.55 20.62
CA LEU A 406 16.38 1.70 21.74
C LEU A 406 16.08 0.26 21.32
N GLY A 407 15.75 0.04 20.04
CA GLY A 407 15.53 -1.28 19.45
C GLY A 407 16.76 -1.89 18.77
N CYS A 408 17.93 -1.27 18.85
CA CYS A 408 19.06 -1.60 17.98
C CYS A 408 20.33 -2.00 18.75
N ASP A 409 20.67 -3.29 18.78
CA ASP A 409 21.90 -3.76 19.45
C ASP A 409 23.12 -3.86 18.51
N ASP A 410 22.93 -3.73 17.20
CA ASP A 410 24.02 -3.81 16.22
C ASP A 410 24.90 -2.53 16.22
N PRO A 411 26.22 -2.62 16.47
CA PRO A 411 27.10 -1.46 16.52
C PRO A 411 27.22 -0.70 15.19
N GLY A 412 27.05 -1.37 14.05
CA GLY A 412 27.04 -0.74 12.73
C GLY A 412 25.84 0.16 12.54
N ARG A 413 24.65 -0.35 12.84
CA ARG A 413 23.38 0.39 12.81
C ARG A 413 23.36 1.53 13.83
N LEU A 414 23.91 1.34 15.03
CA LEU A 414 24.02 2.42 16.03
C LEU A 414 24.91 3.58 15.53
N ARG A 415 26.06 3.29 14.91
CA ARG A 415 26.90 4.32 14.28
C ARG A 415 26.15 5.08 13.20
N LEU A 416 25.46 4.36 12.30
CA LEU A 416 24.65 4.96 11.26
C LEU A 416 23.56 5.90 11.82
N ILE A 417 22.86 5.51 12.89
CA ILE A 417 21.87 6.37 13.55
C ILE A 417 22.53 7.65 14.08
N GLY A 418 23.72 7.54 14.67
CA GLY A 418 24.52 8.68 15.11
C GLY A 418 24.91 9.61 13.95
N ASP A 419 25.34 9.05 12.82
CA ASP A 419 25.76 9.80 11.63
C ASP A 419 24.60 10.64 11.05
N HIS A 420 23.36 10.13 11.08
CA HIS A 420 22.17 10.90 10.71
C HIS A 420 21.93 12.10 11.64
N GLY A 421 22.20 11.94 12.94
CA GLY A 421 22.10 13.04 13.92
C GLY A 421 23.11 14.15 13.65
N GLU A 422 24.36 13.80 13.35
CA GLU A 422 25.41 14.76 13.01
C GLU A 422 25.11 15.47 11.67
N ARG A 423 24.68 14.73 10.65
CA ARG A 423 24.30 15.31 9.36
C ARG A 423 23.16 16.34 9.49
N LEU A 424 22.20 16.10 10.38
CA LEU A 424 21.14 17.07 10.68
C LEU A 424 21.73 18.36 11.27
N VAL A 425 22.66 18.25 12.23
CA VAL A 425 23.33 19.41 12.84
C VAL A 425 24.07 20.23 11.79
N ASP A 426 24.83 19.58 10.91
CA ASP A 426 25.57 20.26 9.84
C ASP A 426 24.63 21.04 8.90
N LEU A 427 23.47 20.47 8.58
CA LEU A 427 22.44 21.15 7.78
C LEU A 427 21.71 22.27 8.56
N ALA A 428 21.62 22.16 9.88
CA ALA A 428 20.93 23.14 10.73
C ALA A 428 21.77 24.39 11.00
N ARG A 429 23.11 24.26 11.09
CA ARG A 429 24.05 25.38 11.34
C ARG A 429 23.84 26.59 10.41
N PRO A 430 23.71 26.45 9.08
CA PRO A 430 23.49 27.59 8.20
C PRO A 430 22.04 28.11 8.18
N ARG A 431 21.09 27.45 8.86
CA ARG A 431 19.64 27.72 8.74
C ARG A 431 18.99 28.19 10.04
N LEU A 432 19.53 27.80 11.18
CA LEU A 432 19.07 28.20 12.51
C LEU A 432 20.13 29.08 13.18
N ALA A 433 19.69 29.92 14.13
CA ALA A 433 20.58 30.78 14.91
C ALA A 433 20.10 30.90 16.36
N GLY A 434 21.02 31.32 17.25
CA GLY A 434 20.76 31.53 18.67
C GLY A 434 20.19 30.28 19.36
N PHE A 435 19.19 30.51 20.22
CA PHE A 435 18.53 29.46 21.01
C PHE A 435 18.12 28.23 20.18
N ASN A 436 17.56 28.45 19.00
CA ASN A 436 17.06 27.36 18.15
C ASN A 436 18.17 26.40 17.72
N LEU A 437 19.31 26.94 17.29
CA LEU A 437 20.46 26.12 16.89
C LEU A 437 21.11 25.45 18.10
N GLU A 438 21.23 26.15 19.22
CA GLU A 438 21.82 25.63 20.46
C GLU A 438 21.06 24.40 20.98
N GLN A 439 19.72 24.42 20.94
CA GLN A 439 18.91 23.27 21.33
C GLN A 439 19.15 22.05 20.44
N VAL A 440 19.24 22.24 19.11
CA VAL A 440 19.49 21.15 18.16
C VAL A 440 20.88 20.53 18.39
N ILE A 441 21.91 21.36 18.54
CA ILE A 441 23.28 20.91 18.81
C ILE A 441 23.34 20.15 20.13
N LEU A 442 22.76 20.71 21.20
CA LEU A 442 22.73 20.07 22.51
C LEU A 442 22.05 18.70 22.44
N ARG A 443 20.90 18.62 21.77
CA ARG A 443 20.12 17.38 21.67
C ARG A 443 20.84 16.31 20.87
N ALA A 444 21.49 16.66 19.75
CA ALA A 444 22.29 15.73 18.97
C ALA A 444 23.51 15.23 19.75
N ALA A 445 24.19 16.13 20.49
CA ALA A 445 25.32 15.75 21.34
C ALA A 445 24.90 14.77 22.45
N GLN A 446 23.72 14.95 23.06
CA GLN A 446 23.17 14.02 24.04
C GLN A 446 22.92 12.63 23.44
N LEU A 447 22.32 12.56 22.23
CA LEU A 447 22.11 11.30 21.54
C LEU A 447 23.45 10.60 21.29
N ARG A 448 24.42 11.30 20.70
CA ARG A 448 25.75 10.75 20.39
C ARG A 448 26.47 10.25 21.64
N ALA A 449 26.47 11.04 22.71
CA ALA A 449 27.10 10.66 23.97
C ALA A 449 26.44 9.40 24.55
N ALA A 450 25.11 9.29 24.47
CA ALA A 450 24.43 8.08 24.89
C ALA A 450 24.86 6.87 24.05
N LEU A 451 24.82 6.97 22.71
CA LEU A 451 25.14 5.86 21.79
C LEU A 451 26.58 5.34 21.90
N ALA A 452 27.51 6.13 22.45
CA ALA A 452 28.89 5.72 22.67
C ALA A 452 29.09 4.82 23.90
N GLU A 453 28.11 4.77 24.80
CA GLU A 453 28.21 4.05 26.08
C GLU A 453 27.64 2.62 25.98
N PRO A 454 28.21 1.62 26.72
CA PRO A 454 27.70 0.26 26.72
C PRO A 454 26.24 0.13 27.21
N ASP A 455 25.81 0.98 28.14
CA ASP A 455 24.45 1.02 28.71
C ASP A 455 23.60 2.17 28.12
N TYR A 456 23.78 2.44 26.81
CA TYR A 456 23.14 3.57 26.14
C TYR A 456 21.60 3.58 26.28
N LYS A 457 20.95 2.39 26.27
CA LYS A 457 19.49 2.27 26.40
C LYS A 457 18.98 2.87 27.70
N ARG A 458 19.67 2.60 28.81
CA ARG A 458 19.35 3.18 30.11
C ARG A 458 19.60 4.68 30.12
N ARG A 459 20.73 5.15 29.57
CA ARG A 459 21.04 6.59 29.47
C ARG A 459 19.98 7.36 28.66
N LEU A 460 19.49 6.79 27.55
CA LEU A 460 18.42 7.40 26.76
C LEU A 460 17.08 7.49 27.49
N ARG A 461 16.82 6.58 28.45
CA ARG A 461 15.62 6.58 29.30
C ARG A 461 15.75 7.50 30.52
N ASP A 462 16.89 7.41 31.20
CA ASP A 462 17.15 8.09 32.49
C ASP A 462 17.62 9.54 32.29
N SER A 463 17.96 9.94 31.06
CA SER A 463 18.23 11.35 30.76
C SER A 463 16.97 12.20 30.98
N ALA A 464 17.15 13.45 31.41
CA ALA A 464 16.06 14.43 31.59
C ALA A 464 15.25 14.71 30.31
N ALA A 465 15.66 14.12 29.19
CA ALA A 465 15.02 14.23 27.89
C ALA A 465 14.89 12.83 27.29
N TRP A 466 14.05 12.01 27.93
CA TRP A 466 13.74 10.65 27.53
C TRP A 466 13.37 10.57 26.05
N PHE A 467 14.20 9.87 25.27
CA PHE A 467 14.04 9.73 23.82
C PHE A 467 12.94 8.74 23.39
N GLY A 468 12.33 8.02 24.33
CA GLY A 468 11.25 7.06 24.10
C GLY A 468 9.89 7.48 24.66
N GLY A 469 9.75 8.72 25.15
CA GLY A 469 8.43 9.28 25.44
C GLY A 469 8.27 10.09 26.73
N THR A 470 8.82 11.30 26.78
CA THR A 470 8.09 12.50 27.21
C THR A 470 8.82 13.72 26.64
N GLY A 471 8.20 14.38 25.65
CA GLY A 471 8.69 15.58 24.99
C GLY A 471 7.67 16.08 23.99
#